data_AF-A0A0D2UY55-F1
#
_entry.id   AF-A0A0D2UY55-F1
#
_cell.length_a   1.000
_cell.length_b   1.000
_cell.length_c   1.000
_cell.angle_alpha   90.00
_cell.angle_beta   90.00
_cell.angle_gamma   90.00
#
_symmetry.space_group_name_H-M   'P 1'
#
loop_
_entity.id
_entity.type
_entity.pdbx_description
1 polymer ?
#
loop_
_entity_poly.entity_id
_entity_poly.type
_entity_poly.pdbx_seq_one_letter_code
_entity_poly.pdbx_strand_id
1 'polypeptide(L)'
;MKRMELRRCKEFSRAKWRRRRRRRWTGDSGDRGSRSVRTKVKKLQRLIPGAKGLKPDRLFLRTADYILQLRLQVNILQALSKIYGPSH
;
A
#
# COMPACT_ATOMS: atom_id res chain seq x y z
N MET A 1 -37.90 -42.96 -3.31
CA MET A 1 -37.08 -42.21 -4.29
C MET A 1 -36.51 -40.87 -3.78
N LYS A 2 -37.29 -39.98 -3.14
CA LYS A 2 -36.85 -38.61 -2.74
C LYS A 2 -35.62 -38.51 -1.80
N ARG A 3 -35.31 -39.55 -1.01
CA ARG A 3 -34.17 -39.54 -0.04
C ARG A 3 -32.80 -39.62 -0.72
N MET A 4 -32.73 -40.19 -1.92
CA MET A 4 -31.48 -40.38 -2.67
C MET A 4 -31.05 -39.10 -3.39
N GLU A 5 -32.01 -38.30 -3.87
CA GLU A 5 -31.76 -37.03 -4.54
C GLU A 5 -31.27 -35.93 -3.58
N LEU A 6 -31.82 -35.89 -2.35
CA LEU A 6 -31.36 -34.98 -1.29
C LEU A 6 -29.91 -35.26 -0.89
N ARG A 7 -29.51 -36.53 -0.83
CA ARG A 7 -28.12 -36.93 -0.60
C ARG A 7 -27.21 -36.43 -1.73
N ARG A 8 -27.62 -36.62 -2.99
CA ARG A 8 -26.87 -36.18 -4.18
C ARG A 8 -26.69 -34.66 -4.25
N CYS A 9 -27.72 -33.89 -3.89
CA CYS A 9 -27.67 -32.43 -3.87
C CYS A 9 -26.76 -31.88 -2.75
N LYS A 10 -26.77 -32.52 -1.57
CA LYS A 10 -25.90 -32.17 -0.44
C LYS A 10 -24.43 -32.49 -0.71
N GLU A 11 -24.15 -33.61 -1.37
CA GLU A 11 -22.81 -34.02 -1.80
C GLU A 11 -22.24 -33.07 -2.87
N PHE A 12 -23.06 -32.71 -3.87
CA PHE A 12 -22.66 -31.75 -4.91
C PHE A 12 -22.37 -30.36 -4.34
N SER A 13 -23.20 -29.91 -3.40
CA SER A 13 -22.98 -28.67 -2.66
C SER A 13 -21.67 -28.72 -1.87
N ARG A 14 -21.43 -29.78 -1.08
CA ARG A 14 -20.18 -29.97 -0.32
C ARG A 14 -18.95 -29.99 -1.22
N ALA A 15 -18.99 -30.66 -2.36
CA ALA A 15 -17.91 -30.69 -3.33
C ALA A 15 -17.61 -29.29 -3.94
N LYS A 16 -18.67 -28.50 -4.20
CA LYS A 16 -18.54 -27.11 -4.67
C LYS A 16 -17.91 -26.21 -3.60
N TRP A 17 -18.32 -26.33 -2.34
CA TRP A 17 -17.73 -25.59 -1.22
C TRP A 17 -16.25 -25.94 -1.00
N ARG A 18 -15.87 -27.23 -1.12
CA ARG A 18 -14.48 -27.69 -1.01
C ARG A 18 -13.58 -27.14 -2.14
N ARG A 19 -14.07 -27.11 -3.39
CA ARG A 19 -13.34 -26.52 -4.53
C ARG A 19 -13.13 -25.01 -4.38
N ARG A 20 -14.14 -24.28 -3.88
CA ARG A 20 -14.05 -22.83 -3.65
C ARG A 20 -13.03 -22.48 -2.56
N ARG A 21 -12.93 -23.31 -1.52
CA ARG A 21 -12.00 -23.11 -0.40
C ARG A 21 -10.54 -23.39 -0.80
N ARG A 22 -10.28 -24.41 -1.64
CA ARG A 22 -8.93 -24.68 -2.17
C ARG A 22 -8.38 -23.55 -3.03
N ARG A 23 -9.19 -22.95 -3.90
CA ARG A 23 -8.75 -21.82 -4.76
C ARG A 23 -8.33 -20.57 -3.97
N ARG A 24 -8.85 -20.37 -2.76
CA ARG A 24 -8.46 -19.24 -1.91
C ARG A 24 -7.11 -19.41 -1.22
N TRP A 25 -6.61 -20.64 -1.11
CA TRP A 25 -5.37 -20.94 -0.38
C TRP A 25 -4.14 -21.06 -1.27
N THR A 26 -4.30 -21.39 -2.56
CA THR A 26 -3.16 -21.70 -3.45
C THR A 26 -2.75 -20.58 -4.39
N GLY A 27 -3.32 -19.37 -4.31
CA GLY A 27 -3.26 -18.41 -5.43
C GLY A 27 -2.91 -16.94 -5.15
N ASP A 28 -2.38 -16.55 -3.98
CA ASP A 28 -2.29 -15.10 -3.67
C ASP A 28 -1.16 -14.66 -2.71
N SER A 29 -0.15 -15.50 -2.45
CA SER A 29 0.91 -15.10 -1.52
C SER A 29 1.92 -14.13 -2.14
N GLY A 30 2.17 -14.21 -3.46
CA GLY A 30 3.09 -13.32 -4.18
C GLY A 30 2.50 -11.95 -4.58
N ASP A 31 1.20 -11.87 -4.85
CA ASP A 31 0.54 -10.64 -5.34
C ASP A 31 0.36 -9.60 -4.21
N ARG A 32 0.12 -10.05 -2.97
CA ARG A 32 -0.09 -9.13 -1.83
C ARG A 32 1.09 -8.20 -1.58
N GLY A 33 2.32 -8.70 -1.68
CA GLY A 33 3.54 -7.91 -1.50
C GLY A 33 3.68 -6.83 -2.57
N SER A 34 3.55 -7.22 -3.84
CA SER A 34 3.62 -6.31 -4.99
C SER A 34 2.52 -5.25 -4.96
N ARG A 35 1.28 -5.64 -4.60
CA ARG A 35 0.15 -4.72 -4.46
C ARG A 35 0.34 -3.72 -3.32
N SER A 36 0.95 -4.14 -2.22
CA SER A 36 1.33 -3.26 -1.10
C SER A 36 2.38 -2.23 -1.52
N VAL A 37 3.45 -2.66 -2.19
CA VAL A 37 4.51 -1.77 -2.70
C VAL A 37 3.93 -0.75 -3.70
N ARG A 38 3.12 -1.20 -4.66
CA ARG A 38 2.47 -0.30 -5.63
C ARG A 38 1.59 0.74 -4.95
N THR A 39 0.92 0.37 -3.87
CA THR A 39 0.08 1.30 -3.09
C THR A 39 0.93 2.34 -2.38
N LYS A 40 2.06 1.94 -1.79
CA LYS A 40 3.03 2.85 -1.16
C LYS A 40 3.65 3.82 -2.17
N VAL A 41 4.07 3.34 -3.34
CA VAL A 41 4.61 4.16 -4.43
C VAL A 41 3.58 5.20 -4.90
N LYS A 42 2.32 4.79 -5.10
CA LYS A 42 1.23 5.74 -5.44
C LYS A 42 1.00 6.78 -4.35
N LYS A 43 1.11 6.38 -3.07
CA LYS A 43 0.98 7.30 -1.94
C LYS A 43 2.12 8.33 -1.94
N LEU A 44 3.34 7.88 -2.19
CA LEU A 44 4.52 8.74 -2.30
C LEU A 44 4.39 9.75 -3.45
N GLN A 45 3.93 9.32 -4.63
CA GLN A 45 3.66 10.22 -5.77
C GLN A 45 2.67 11.35 -5.46
N ARG A 46 1.74 11.13 -4.52
CA ARG A 46 0.76 12.15 -4.09
C ARG A 46 1.35 13.13 -3.08
N LEU A 47 2.32 12.69 -2.28
CA LEU A 47 2.95 13.51 -1.25
C LEU A 47 4.03 14.43 -1.82
N ILE A 48 4.75 13.98 -2.83
CA ILE A 48 5.89 14.71 -3.37
C ILE A 48 5.43 15.67 -4.48
N PRO A 49 5.71 16.99 -4.36
CA PRO A 49 5.33 17.97 -5.38
C PRO A 49 5.93 17.66 -6.75
N GLY A 50 5.07 17.62 -7.77
CA GLY A 50 5.46 17.30 -9.15
C GLY A 50 5.77 15.83 -9.43
N ALA A 51 5.52 14.92 -8.47
CA ALA A 51 5.88 13.51 -8.62
C ALA A 51 4.79 12.60 -9.19
N LYS A 52 3.63 13.16 -9.53
CA LYS A 52 2.49 12.41 -10.09
C LYS A 52 2.90 11.75 -11.40
N GLY A 53 2.78 10.42 -11.46
CA GLY A 53 3.12 9.65 -12.66
C GLY A 53 4.61 9.39 -12.89
N LEU A 54 5.50 9.84 -11.99
CA LEU A 54 6.93 9.51 -12.11
C LEU A 54 7.20 8.01 -11.95
N LYS A 55 8.11 7.48 -12.75
CA LYS A 55 8.67 6.14 -12.56
C LYS A 55 9.39 6.06 -11.20
N PRO A 56 9.45 4.87 -10.56
CA PRO A 56 10.06 4.71 -9.23
C PRO A 56 11.47 5.33 -9.10
N ASP A 57 12.33 5.13 -10.10
CA ASP A 57 13.71 5.62 -10.06
C ASP A 57 13.78 7.14 -9.91
N ARG A 58 12.98 7.87 -10.70
CA ARG A 58 12.88 9.33 -10.63
C ARG A 58 12.10 9.81 -9.41
N LEU A 59 11.10 9.04 -9.00
CA LEU A 59 10.31 9.34 -7.80
C LEU A 59 11.20 9.36 -6.56
N PHE A 60 12.08 8.36 -6.39
CA PHE A 60 12.96 8.29 -5.23
C PHE A 60 14.00 9.41 -5.23
N LEU A 61 14.59 9.75 -6.39
CA LEU A 61 15.49 10.89 -6.50
C LEU A 61 14.81 12.20 -6.09
N ARG A 62 13.63 12.49 -6.67
CA ARG A 62 12.83 13.67 -6.33
C ARG A 62 12.40 13.69 -4.85
N THR A 63 12.16 12.52 -4.27
CA THR A 63 11.84 12.37 -2.85
C THR A 63 13.03 12.75 -1.98
N ALA A 64 14.25 12.33 -2.34
CA ALA A 64 15.46 12.69 -1.63
C ALA A 64 15.70 14.21 -1.63
N ASP A 65 15.57 14.84 -2.80
CA ASP A 65 15.67 16.30 -2.94
C ASP A 65 14.66 17.01 -2.05
N TYR A 66 13.41 16.54 -2.05
CA TYR A 66 12.34 17.15 -1.27
C TYR A 66 12.54 16.98 0.25
N ILE A 67 13.02 15.83 0.70
CA ILE A 67 13.39 15.62 2.11
C ILE A 67 14.49 16.59 2.53
N LEU A 68 15.52 16.75 1.70
CA LEU A 68 16.61 17.69 1.98
C LEU A 68 16.09 19.13 2.08
N GLN A 69 15.26 19.56 1.13
CA GLN A 69 14.67 20.89 1.13
C GLN A 69 13.85 21.14 2.41
N LEU A 70 12.97 20.21 2.80
CA LEU A 70 12.17 20.35 4.01
C LEU A 70 13.02 20.42 5.28
N ARG A 71 14.06 19.59 5.37
CA ARG A 71 15.00 19.63 6.51
C ARG A 71 15.69 20.98 6.60
N LEU A 72 16.16 21.52 5.48
CA LEU A 72 16.78 22.83 5.44
C LEU A 72 15.82 23.94 5.89
N GLN A 73 14.58 23.94 5.38
CA GLN A 73 13.55 24.91 5.78
C GLN A 73 13.29 24.88 7.28
N VAL A 74 13.11 23.68 7.86
CA VAL A 74 12.90 23.51 9.30
C VAL A 74 14.11 23.99 10.09
N ASN A 75 15.32 23.62 9.68
CA ASN A 75 16.55 24.03 10.36
C ASN A 75 16.73 25.54 10.38
N ILE A 76 16.47 26.22 9.26
CA ILE A 76 16.53 27.68 9.18
C ILE A 76 15.49 28.30 10.12
N LEU A 77 14.24 27.85 10.06
CA LEU A 77 13.17 28.36 10.92
C LEU A 77 13.49 28.16 12.41
N GLN A 78 14.06 27.03 12.79
CA GLN A 78 14.50 26.75 14.15
C GLN A 78 15.69 27.63 14.58
N ALA A 79 16.63 27.91 13.68
CA ALA A 79 17.73 28.82 13.97
C ALA A 79 17.21 30.25 14.19
N LEU A 80 16.33 30.72 13.31
CA LEU A 80 15.70 32.03 13.45
C LEU A 80 14.83 32.10 14.71
N SER A 81 14.06 31.06 15.04
CA SER A 81 13.24 31.06 16.25
C SER A 81 14.08 31.07 17.54
N LYS A 82 15.32 30.60 17.51
CA LYS A 82 16.24 30.72 18.65
C LYS A 82 16.80 32.13 18.79
N ILE A 83 16.99 32.84 17.69
CA ILE A 83 17.50 34.22 17.67
C ILE A 83 16.39 35.21 18.04
N TYR A 84 15.18 35.00 17.52
CA TYR A 84 14.05 35.92 17.63
C TYR A 84 12.92 35.43 18.55
N GLY A 85 13.06 34.24 19.14
CA GLY A 85 12.10 33.74 20.12
C GLY A 85 12.06 34.66 21.33
N PRO A 86 10.89 34.83 21.98
CA PRO A 86 10.78 35.70 23.15
C PRO A 86 11.81 35.26 24.19
N SER A 87 12.77 36.15 24.44
CA SER A 87 13.69 36.05 25.57
C SER A 87 12.86 36.07 26.83
N HIS A 88 12.71 34.89 27.44
CA HIS A 88 12.08 34.73 28.74
C HIS A 88 13.10 34.99 29.86
#